data_AF-A0A3E1EQ62-F1
#
_entry.id   AF-A0A3E1EQ62-F1
#
_cell.length_a   1.000
_cell.length_b   1.000
_cell.length_c   1.000
_cell.angle_alpha   90.00
_cell.angle_beta   90.00
_cell.angle_gamma   90.00
#
_symmetry.space_group_name_H-M   'P 1'
#
loop_
_entity.id
_entity.type
_entity.pdbx_description
1 polymer ?
#
loop_
_entity_poly.entity_id
_entity_poly.type
_entity_poly.pdbx_seq_one_letter_code
_entity_poly.pdbx_strand_id
1 'polypeptide(L)'
;MTSSIKPPRATRRWSQPPALIWRSKAALIETAPDTFHAVEIKSGETIASDFFSGLDYWRAKLPRQTITPWLVHGGTSCQQREKATVLPWNGLSPLIENIV
;
A
#
# COMPACT_ATOMS: atom_id res chain seq x y z
N MET A 1 6.85 -10.42 -63.90
CA MET A 1 6.17 -11.30 -62.92
C MET A 1 7.02 -11.34 -61.67
N THR A 2 6.72 -10.49 -60.69
CA THR A 2 7.52 -10.36 -59.47
C THR A 2 6.72 -10.91 -58.30
N SER A 3 7.16 -12.04 -57.76
CA SER A 3 6.50 -12.74 -56.65
C SER A 3 6.67 -11.93 -55.35
N SER A 4 5.56 -11.47 -54.77
CA SER A 4 5.55 -10.80 -53.47
C SER A 4 5.37 -11.86 -52.38
N ILE A 5 6.46 -12.21 -51.71
CA ILE A 5 6.44 -13.09 -50.54
C ILE A 5 5.86 -12.30 -49.37
N LYS A 6 4.62 -12.61 -49.00
CA LYS A 6 3.94 -12.05 -47.83
C LYS A 6 4.53 -12.70 -46.57
N PRO A 7 5.05 -11.95 -45.58
CA PRO A 7 5.58 -12.55 -44.36
C PRO A 7 4.44 -13.19 -43.54
N PRO A 8 4.72 -14.25 -42.75
CA PRO A 8 3.71 -14.90 -41.95
C PRO A 8 3.12 -13.93 -40.91
N ARG A 9 1.79 -14.00 -40.77
CA ARG A 9 1.02 -13.21 -39.81
C ARG A 9 1.43 -13.62 -38.40
N ALA A 10 2.25 -12.79 -37.74
CA ALA A 10 2.65 -12.99 -36.37
C ALA A 10 1.42 -13.01 -35.45
N THR A 11 1.02 -14.19 -35.00
CA THR A 11 0.07 -14.35 -33.89
C THR A 11 0.77 -13.97 -32.60
N ARG A 12 0.90 -12.66 -32.34
CA ARG A 12 1.23 -12.18 -30.99
C ARG A 12 0.03 -12.43 -30.09
N ARG A 13 0.00 -13.61 -29.45
CA ARG A 13 -0.74 -13.78 -28.21
C ARG A 13 -0.01 -12.92 -27.18
N TRP A 14 -0.56 -11.75 -26.88
CA TRP A 14 -0.14 -10.97 -25.73
C TRP A 14 -0.39 -11.82 -24.48
N SER A 15 0.63 -12.55 -24.01
CA SER A 15 0.70 -12.92 -22.61
C SER A 15 0.87 -11.60 -21.87
N GLN A 16 -0.21 -11.10 -21.27
CA GLN A 16 -0.11 -10.00 -20.33
C GLN A 16 1.03 -10.34 -19.37
N PRO A 17 2.06 -9.49 -19.19
CA PRO A 17 2.91 -9.64 -18.01
C PRO A 17 1.95 -9.57 -16.81
N PRO A 18 2.13 -10.35 -15.73
CA PRO A 18 1.35 -10.12 -14.53
C PRO A 18 1.58 -8.66 -14.21
N ALA A 19 0.52 -7.85 -14.33
CA ALA A 19 0.61 -6.42 -14.15
C ALA A 19 1.35 -6.23 -12.83
N LEU A 20 2.51 -5.59 -12.90
CA LEU A 20 3.21 -5.15 -11.70
C LEU A 20 2.33 -4.02 -11.17
N ILE A 21 1.27 -4.40 -10.48
CA ILE A 21 0.40 -3.47 -9.79
C ILE A 21 1.32 -2.85 -8.76
N TRP A 22 1.68 -1.59 -8.98
CA TRP A 22 2.24 -0.74 -7.94
C TRP A 22 1.15 -0.61 -6.86
N ARG A 23 1.07 -1.62 -6.00
CA ARG A 23 0.34 -1.53 -4.76
C ARG A 23 1.13 -0.55 -3.90
N SER A 24 0.41 0.35 -3.26
CA SER A 24 0.91 1.34 -2.31
C SER A 24 2.12 0.87 -1.49
N LYS A 25 3.02 1.81 -1.17
CA LYS A 25 4.12 1.52 -0.25
C LYS A 25 3.55 1.40 1.17
N ALA A 26 3.65 0.20 1.71
CA ALA A 26 3.42 -0.09 3.13
C ALA A 26 4.79 -0.32 3.79
N ALA A 27 4.99 0.23 4.98
CA ALA A 27 6.13 -0.07 5.84
C ALA A 27 5.64 -0.84 7.07
N LEU A 28 6.46 -1.77 7.55
CA LEU A 28 6.27 -2.45 8.82
C LEU A 28 7.53 -2.21 9.64
N ILE A 29 7.39 -1.53 10.78
CA ILE A 29 8.51 -1.08 11.63
C ILE A 29 8.42 -1.83 12.95
N GLU A 30 9.47 -2.57 13.33
CA GLU A 30 9.57 -3.21 14.64
C GLU A 30 10.18 -2.22 15.64
N THR A 31 9.51 -1.97 16.76
CA THR A 31 9.96 -1.04 17.81
C THR A 31 10.33 -1.75 19.11
N ALA A 32 9.82 -2.96 19.32
CA ALA A 32 10.16 -3.87 20.40
C ALA A 32 9.81 -5.31 19.98
N PRO A 33 10.26 -6.34 20.72
CA PRO A 33 9.89 -7.72 20.43
C PRO A 33 8.37 -7.88 20.29
N ASP A 34 7.94 -8.52 19.21
CA ASP A 34 6.53 -8.72 18.85
C ASP A 34 5.68 -7.44 18.72
N THR A 35 6.30 -6.26 18.63
CA THR A 35 5.62 -4.96 18.56
C THR A 35 5.97 -4.22 17.28
N PHE A 36 4.97 -3.97 16.46
CA PHE A 36 5.13 -3.42 15.11
C PHE A 36 4.22 -2.23 14.85
N HIS A 37 4.70 -1.30 14.05
CA HIS A 37 3.94 -0.19 13.49
C HIS A 37 3.76 -0.46 11.99
N ALA A 38 2.51 -0.69 11.56
CA ALA A 38 2.18 -0.86 10.17
C ALA A 38 1.76 0.50 9.59
N VAL A 39 2.52 1.03 8.63
CA VAL A 39 2.30 2.36 8.06
C VAL A 39 1.94 2.23 6.59
N GLU A 40 0.72 2.60 6.25
CA GLU A 40 0.26 2.69 4.86
C GLU A 40 0.30 4.15 4.40
N ILE A 41 0.87 4.43 3.23
CA ILE A 41 0.91 5.79 2.68
C ILE A 41 0.10 5.87 1.38
N LYS A 42 -0.81 6.83 1.31
CA LYS A 42 -1.68 7.11 0.15
C LYS A 42 -1.63 8.60 -0.18
N SER A 43 -1.55 8.92 -1.47
CA SER A 43 -1.55 10.32 -1.92
C SER A 43 -2.95 10.94 -2.00
N GLY A 44 -4.01 10.12 -1.92
CA GLY A 44 -5.39 10.60 -2.00
C GLY A 44 -5.78 11.43 -0.77
N GLU A 45 -6.49 12.52 -0.99
CA GLU A 45 -7.05 13.39 0.07
C GLU A 45 -8.30 12.77 0.70
N THR A 46 -9.18 12.19 -0.11
CA THR A 46 -10.37 11.48 0.40
C THR A 46 -9.97 10.06 0.81
N ILE A 47 -10.19 9.75 2.08
CA ILE A 47 -9.88 8.43 2.64
C ILE A 47 -10.93 7.43 2.18
N ALA A 48 -10.55 6.57 1.23
CA ALA A 48 -11.36 5.45 0.77
C ALA A 48 -11.17 4.20 1.65
N SER A 49 -12.18 3.34 1.70
CA SER A 49 -12.17 2.14 2.55
C SER A 49 -11.09 1.11 2.18
N ASP A 50 -10.69 1.09 0.91
CA ASP A 50 -9.64 0.21 0.39
C ASP A 50 -8.22 0.66 0.79
N PHE A 51 -8.06 1.88 1.32
CA PHE A 51 -6.78 2.37 1.83
C PHE A 51 -6.29 1.51 3.00
N PHE A 52 -7.19 0.89 3.76
CA PHE A 52 -6.85 0.08 4.93
C PHE A 52 -6.48 -1.37 4.59
N SER A 53 -6.59 -1.80 3.33
CA SER A 53 -6.38 -3.20 2.94
C SER A 53 -4.97 -3.74 3.26
N GLY A 54 -3.94 -2.88 3.17
CA GLY A 54 -2.57 -3.23 3.57
C GLY A 54 -2.44 -3.45 5.08
N LEU A 55 -3.11 -2.63 5.88
CA LEU A 55 -3.12 -2.73 7.35
C LEU A 55 -3.88 -3.99 7.80
N ASP A 56 -5.02 -4.26 7.19
CA ASP A 56 -5.81 -5.47 7.44
C ASP A 56 -5.01 -6.74 7.09
N TYR A 57 -4.23 -6.71 5.99
CA TYR A 57 -3.34 -7.80 5.59
C TYR A 57 -2.29 -8.12 6.65
N TRP A 58 -1.61 -7.11 7.21
CA TRP A 58 -0.57 -7.33 8.22
C TRP A 58 -1.14 -7.85 9.54
N ARG A 59 -2.27 -7.29 10.00
CA ARG A 59 -2.99 -7.79 11.18
C ARG A 59 -3.37 -9.26 11.04
N ALA A 60 -3.80 -9.69 9.85
CA ALA A 60 -4.14 -11.08 9.59
C ALA A 60 -2.90 -11.99 9.51
N LYS A 61 -1.76 -11.49 9.01
CA LYS A 61 -0.52 -12.27 8.86
C LYS A 61 0.29 -12.43 10.13
N LEU A 62 0.15 -11.49 11.06
CA LEU A 62 0.91 -11.43 12.31
C LEU A 62 -0.03 -11.44 13.53
N PRO A 63 -0.84 -12.51 13.72
CA PRO A 63 -1.90 -12.53 14.72
C PRO A 63 -1.40 -12.61 16.17
N ARG A 64 -0.11 -12.90 16.37
CA ARG A 64 0.52 -12.99 17.70
C ARG A 64 1.34 -11.75 18.06
N GLN A 65 1.39 -10.79 17.16
CA GLN A 65 2.13 -9.54 17.30
C GLN A 65 1.17 -8.41 17.68
N THR A 66 1.69 -7.46 18.46
CA THR A 66 1.02 -6.18 18.68
C THR A 66 1.29 -5.30 17.47
N ILE A 67 0.25 -5.00 16.68
CA ILE A 67 0.37 -4.12 15.51
C ILE A 67 -0.40 -2.83 15.76
N THR A 68 0.30 -1.70 15.68
CA THR A 68 -0.28 -0.35 15.68
C THR A 68 -0.41 0.14 14.23
N PRO A 69 -1.64 0.21 13.68
CA PRO A 69 -1.86 0.63 12.29
C PRO A 69 -1.94 2.15 12.13
N TRP A 70 -1.21 2.66 11.14
CA TRP A 70 -1.15 4.06 10.74
C TRP A 70 -1.48 4.20 9.25
N LEU A 71 -2.34 5.17 8.91
CA LEU A 71 -2.61 5.56 7.53
C LEU A 71 -2.18 7.01 7.33
N VAL A 72 -1.20 7.25 6.46
CA VAL A 72 -0.80 8.58 6.03
C VAL A 72 -1.51 8.92 4.72
N HIS A 73 -2.19 10.08 4.68
CA HIS A 73 -2.97 10.51 3.51
C HIS A 73 -2.63 11.93 3.05
N GLY A 74 -3.12 12.29 1.86
CA GLY A 74 -2.83 13.58 1.19
C GLY A 74 -3.65 14.77 1.67
N GLY A 75 -4.66 14.55 2.53
CA GLY A 75 -5.50 15.61 3.07
C GLY A 75 -4.86 16.28 4.30
N THR A 76 -5.67 17.00 5.07
CA THR A 76 -5.20 17.88 6.15
C THR A 76 -5.66 17.47 7.54
N SER A 77 -6.63 16.58 7.66
CA SER A 77 -7.23 16.21 8.95
C SER A 77 -6.64 14.92 9.51
N CYS A 78 -6.31 14.95 10.80
CA CYS A 78 -6.10 13.74 11.60
C CYS A 78 -7.45 13.12 11.95
N GLN A 79 -7.56 11.79 11.93
CA GLN A 79 -8.78 11.06 12.29
C GLN A 79 -8.44 9.79 13.05
N GLN A 80 -9.18 9.49 14.11
CA GLN A 80 -9.15 8.17 14.72
C GLN A 80 -10.25 7.29 14.14
N ARG A 81 -9.85 6.16 13.57
CA ARG A 81 -10.77 5.17 13.00
C ARG A 81 -10.52 3.82 13.64
N GLU A 82 -11.55 2.98 13.64
CA GLU A 82 -11.46 1.59 14.14
C GLU A 82 -10.29 0.81 13.53
N LYS A 83 -9.99 1.08 12.25
CA LYS A 83 -8.93 0.37 11.51
C LYS A 83 -7.52 0.94 11.71
N ALA A 84 -7.37 2.23 11.98
CA ALA A 84 -6.07 2.90 12.08
C ALA A 84 -6.17 4.34 12.61
N THR A 85 -5.05 4.83 13.15
CA THR A 85 -4.82 6.27 13.28
C THR A 85 -4.50 6.85 11.91
N VAL A 86 -5.30 7.81 11.45
CA VAL A 86 -5.14 8.44 10.13
C VAL A 86 -4.51 9.81 10.29
N LEU A 87 -3.37 10.04 9.64
CA LEU A 87 -2.56 11.26 9.74
C LEU A 87 -2.41 11.92 8.37
N PRO A 88 -2.47 13.25 8.27
CA PRO A 88 -2.05 13.95 7.06
C PRO A 88 -0.52 13.83 6.90
N TRP A 89 -0.03 13.91 5.67
CA TRP A 89 1.41 13.79 5.37
C TRP A 89 2.29 14.82 6.09
N ASN A 90 1.73 15.97 6.47
CA ASN A 90 2.41 17.05 7.18
C ASN A 90 2.18 17.04 8.71
N GLY A 91 1.50 16.01 9.25
CA GLY A 91 1.16 15.87 10.67
C GLY A 91 1.66 14.55 11.25
N LEU A 92 2.92 14.20 11.00
CA LEU A 92 3.49 12.88 11.35
C LEU A 92 3.98 12.76 12.80
N SER A 93 3.93 13.83 13.60
CA SER A 93 4.44 13.81 14.98
C SER A 93 3.92 12.63 15.82
N PRO A 94 2.60 12.30 15.82
CA PRO A 94 2.10 11.17 16.59
C PRO A 94 2.74 9.84 16.19
N LEU A 95 3.02 9.64 14.90
CA LEU A 95 3.68 8.42 14.42
C LEU A 95 5.14 8.38 14.86
N ILE A 96 5.85 9.50 14.71
CA ILE A 96 7.29 9.58 15.02
C ILE A 96 7.53 9.37 16.52
N GLU A 97 6.74 10.01 17.38
CA GLU A 97 6.81 9.88 18.84
C GLU A 97 6.55 8.45 19.34
N ASN A 98 5.87 7.62 18.52
CA ASN A 98 5.56 6.23 18.87
C ASN A 98 6.59 5.22 18.33
N ILE A 99 7.52 5.64 17.48
CA ILE A 99 8.54 4.75 16.89
C ILE A 99 9.98 5.09 17.32
N VAL A 100 10.21 6.22 17.99
CA VAL A 100 11.51 6.69 18.46
C VAL A 100 11.63 6.52 19.97
#